data_AF-A0A1A9UKX3-F1
#
_entry.id   AF-A0A1A9UKX3-F1
#
_cell.length_a   1.000
_cell.length_b   1.000
_cell.length_c   1.000
_cell.angle_alpha   90.00
_cell.angle_beta   90.00
_cell.angle_gamma   90.00
#
_symmetry.space_group_name_H-M   'P 1'
#
loop_
_entity.id
_entity.type
_entity.pdbx_description
1 polymer ?
#
loop_
_entity_poly.entity_id
_entity_poly.type
_entity_poly.pdbx_seq_one_letter_code
_entity_poly.pdbx_strand_id
1 'polypeptide(L)'
;MELMKTKVNFHAPGENYKTDGYMVTNNTENLLKQHSLVTGGRVQTRFPPEPIGYAKVININSGYAAAYGGICCLRYDDTNFEKEEEKGIRDMVEWLGYKPYKITHSSGYFQQLYEWAVILIRKGLAYVCHQNAEEMKGFNPKPSEWRDHFSIAILYVA
;
A
#
# COMPACT_ATOMS: atom_id res chain seq x y z
N MET A 1 -22.51 -0.99 10.08
CA MET A 1 -21.69 0.06 10.73
C MET A 1 -21.35 -0.26 12.18
N GLU A 2 -22.33 -0.61 13.01
CA GLU A 2 -22.14 -0.81 14.46
C GLU A 2 -21.18 -1.96 14.83
N LEU A 3 -21.15 -3.03 14.02
CA LEU A 3 -20.17 -4.13 14.13
C LEU A 3 -18.71 -3.64 14.04
N MET A 4 -18.43 -2.62 13.22
CA MET A 4 -17.07 -2.09 13.03
C MET A 4 -16.59 -1.24 14.21
N LYS A 5 -17.52 -0.72 15.01
CA LYS A 5 -17.21 0.07 16.21
C LYS A 5 -17.02 -0.79 17.45
N THR A 6 -17.64 -1.96 17.49
CA THR A 6 -17.79 -2.76 18.71
C THR A 6 -16.92 -4.02 18.72
N LYS A 7 -16.54 -4.56 17.56
CA LYS A 7 -15.79 -5.83 17.46
C LYS A 7 -14.35 -5.69 17.00
N VAL A 8 -13.87 -4.48 16.74
CA VAL A 8 -12.55 -4.27 16.14
C VAL A 8 -11.71 -3.36 17.02
N ASN A 9 -10.58 -3.86 17.48
CA ASN A 9 -9.66 -3.13 18.35
C ASN A 9 -8.50 -2.58 17.51
N PHE A 10 -8.77 -1.52 16.75
CA PHE A 10 -7.76 -0.81 15.98
C PHE A 10 -7.30 0.46 16.69
N HIS A 11 -6.06 0.86 16.42
CA HIS A 11 -5.50 2.09 16.94
C HIS A 11 -6.23 3.34 16.40
N ALA A 12 -6.17 4.44 17.15
CA ALA A 12 -6.64 5.74 16.67
C ALA A 12 -5.67 6.31 15.60
N PRO A 13 -6.14 7.15 14.66
CA PRO A 13 -5.26 7.82 13.70
C PRO A 13 -4.12 8.58 14.40
N GLY A 14 -2.89 8.40 13.91
CA GLY A 14 -1.68 8.98 14.53
C GLY A 14 -1.12 8.19 15.71
N GLU A 15 -1.79 7.12 16.16
CA GLU A 15 -1.33 6.25 17.25
C GLU A 15 -0.78 4.91 16.78
N ASN A 16 -0.26 4.84 15.55
CA ASN A 16 0.27 3.61 14.96
C ASN A 16 1.33 2.93 15.84
N TYR A 17 2.10 3.70 16.61
CA TYR A 17 3.12 3.19 17.53
C TYR A 17 2.59 2.32 18.67
N LYS A 18 1.27 2.28 18.90
CA LYS A 18 0.63 1.41 19.90
C LYS A 18 0.27 0.03 19.36
N THR A 19 0.40 -0.22 18.06
CA THR A 19 0.07 -1.53 17.48
C THR A 19 1.22 -2.51 17.64
N ASP A 20 0.88 -3.78 17.87
CA ASP A 20 1.86 -4.86 17.97
C ASP A 20 2.75 -4.93 16.73
N GLY A 21 4.07 -5.01 16.94
CA GLY A 21 5.07 -5.07 15.87
C GLY A 21 5.45 -3.72 15.25
N TYR A 22 4.87 -2.60 15.68
CA TYR A 22 5.27 -1.29 15.15
C TYR A 22 6.69 -0.90 15.60
N MET A 23 7.57 -0.60 14.66
CA MET A 23 8.93 -0.16 14.95
C MET A 23 9.00 1.36 15.11
N VAL A 24 9.30 1.81 16.33
CA VAL A 24 9.56 3.22 16.61
C VAL A 24 11.02 3.55 16.28
N THR A 25 11.21 4.54 15.41
CA THR A 25 12.51 5.06 15.00
C THR A 25 12.67 6.50 15.49
N ASN A 26 13.88 7.06 15.38
CA ASN A 26 14.15 8.44 15.76
C ASN A 26 13.31 9.48 14.98
N ASN A 27 12.73 9.10 13.83
CA ASN A 27 11.90 10.01 13.02
C ASN A 27 10.39 9.74 13.14
N THR A 28 9.97 8.72 13.90
CA THR A 28 8.57 8.29 13.97
C THR A 28 7.65 9.41 14.45
N GLU A 29 8.05 10.16 15.49
CA GLU A 29 7.22 11.26 16.02
C GLU A 29 6.98 12.35 14.96
N ASN A 30 8.02 12.74 14.23
CA ASN A 30 7.90 13.74 13.17
C ASN A 30 7.02 13.25 12.02
N LEU A 31 7.17 11.99 11.61
CA LEU A 31 6.34 11.40 10.56
C LEU A 31 4.86 11.33 10.96
N LEU A 32 4.56 10.98 12.20
CA LEU A 32 3.19 10.97 12.72
C LEU A 32 2.60 12.38 12.82
N LYS A 33 3.40 13.39 13.20
CA LYS A 33 2.97 14.80 13.17
C LYS A 33 2.62 15.24 11.76
N GLN A 34 3.48 14.97 10.77
CA GLN A 34 3.21 15.29 9.36
C GLN A 34 1.96 14.55 8.84
N HIS A 35 1.82 13.29 9.20
CA HIS A 35 0.62 12.51 8.88
C HIS A 35 -0.65 13.15 9.46
N SER A 36 -0.63 13.56 10.72
CA SER A 36 -1.77 14.21 11.36
C SER A 36 -2.12 15.55 10.71
N LEU A 37 -1.13 16.33 10.27
CA LEU A 37 -1.36 17.58 9.52
C LEU A 37 -2.07 17.33 8.18
N VAL A 38 -1.65 16.31 7.44
CA VAL A 38 -2.23 15.98 6.12
C VAL A 38 -3.63 15.37 6.27
N THR A 39 -3.82 14.51 7.27
CA THR A 39 -5.07 13.76 7.44
C THR A 39 -6.11 14.49 8.29
N GLY A 40 -5.69 15.43 9.14
CA GLY A 40 -6.53 16.01 10.19
C GLY A 40 -6.93 14.99 11.25
N GLY A 41 -6.18 13.90 11.42
CA GLY A 41 -6.49 12.84 12.39
C GLY A 41 -7.72 11.99 12.02
N ARG A 42 -8.20 12.05 10.76
CA ARG A 42 -9.32 11.23 10.29
C ARG A 42 -8.86 9.84 9.85
N VAL A 43 -9.73 8.85 10.00
CA VAL A 43 -9.51 7.51 9.43
C VAL A 43 -9.40 7.61 7.90
N GLN A 44 -8.38 6.96 7.34
CA GLN A 44 -8.21 6.81 5.88
C GLN A 44 -7.95 5.35 5.54
N THR A 45 -8.85 4.76 4.76
CA THR A 45 -8.70 3.39 4.23
C THR A 45 -8.55 3.42 2.72
N ARG A 46 -8.10 2.31 2.16
CA ARG A 46 -8.06 2.10 0.70
C ARG A 46 -8.42 0.66 0.38
N PHE A 47 -9.01 0.44 -0.78
CA PHE A 47 -9.18 -0.91 -1.31
C PHE A 47 -8.37 -1.07 -2.61
N PRO A 48 -7.31 -1.90 -2.60
CA PRO A 48 -6.71 -2.44 -3.82
C PRO A 48 -7.53 -3.68 -4.26
N PRO A 49 -8.14 -3.67 -5.45
CA PRO A 49 -8.89 -4.81 -5.96
C PRO A 49 -7.98 -6.01 -6.22
N GLU A 50 -8.45 -7.19 -5.81
CA GLU A 50 -7.87 -8.49 -6.17
C GLU A 50 -9.01 -9.51 -6.37
N PRO A 51 -8.85 -10.51 -7.26
CA PRO A 51 -9.95 -11.14 -7.99
C PRO A 51 -10.94 -11.97 -7.15
N ILE A 52 -10.69 -12.25 -5.87
CA ILE A 52 -11.56 -13.10 -5.04
C ILE A 52 -11.87 -12.42 -3.70
N GLY A 53 -13.14 -12.10 -3.45
CA GLY A 53 -13.62 -11.63 -2.13
C GLY A 53 -13.96 -10.13 -2.01
N TYR A 54 -14.16 -9.44 -3.14
CA TYR A 54 -14.52 -8.03 -3.23
C TYR A 54 -15.51 -7.54 -2.17
N ALA A 55 -16.64 -8.23 -1.99
CA ALA A 55 -17.69 -7.79 -1.07
C ALA A 55 -17.21 -7.69 0.40
N LYS A 56 -16.37 -8.62 0.86
CA LYS A 56 -15.84 -8.58 2.23
C LYS A 56 -14.87 -7.43 2.40
N VAL A 57 -13.95 -7.26 1.46
CA VAL A 57 -12.90 -6.25 1.56
C VAL A 57 -13.45 -4.83 1.37
N ILE A 58 -14.42 -4.65 0.46
CA ILE A 58 -15.17 -3.39 0.30
C ILE A 58 -15.90 -3.03 1.59
N ASN A 59 -16.65 -3.98 2.18
CA ASN A 59 -17.36 -3.74 3.43
C ASN A 59 -16.40 -3.43 4.59
N ILE A 60 -15.22 -4.07 4.63
CA ILE A 60 -14.24 -3.78 5.66
C ILE A 60 -13.69 -2.37 5.52
N ASN A 61 -13.16 -2.02 4.35
CA ASN A 61 -12.49 -0.74 4.16
C ASN A 61 -13.45 0.44 4.14
N SER A 62 -14.52 0.35 3.35
CA SER A 62 -15.50 1.43 3.22
C SER A 62 -16.40 1.51 4.45
N GLY A 63 -16.80 0.37 5.02
CA GLY A 63 -17.60 0.32 6.24
C GLY A 63 -16.84 0.83 7.47
N TYR A 64 -15.54 0.54 7.59
CA TYR A 64 -14.71 1.09 8.66
C TYR A 64 -14.56 2.61 8.53
N ALA A 65 -14.17 3.12 7.34
CA ALA A 65 -14.08 4.56 7.13
C ALA A 65 -15.41 5.26 7.44
N ALA A 66 -16.52 4.76 6.92
CA ALA A 66 -17.82 5.37 7.13
C ALA A 66 -18.25 5.33 8.61
N ALA A 67 -17.95 4.25 9.34
CA ALA A 67 -18.28 4.16 10.77
C ALA A 67 -17.56 5.22 11.60
N TYR A 68 -16.33 5.57 11.25
CA TYR A 68 -15.49 6.52 12.00
C TYR A 68 -15.40 7.92 11.37
N GLY A 69 -16.32 8.26 10.45
CA GLY A 69 -16.32 9.58 9.77
C GLY A 69 -15.07 9.83 8.92
N GLY A 70 -14.39 8.76 8.51
CA GLY A 70 -13.21 8.78 7.67
C GLY A 70 -13.52 8.75 6.18
N ILE A 71 -12.47 8.52 5.39
CA ILE A 71 -12.53 8.41 3.93
C ILE A 71 -11.98 7.07 3.45
N CYS A 72 -12.55 6.55 2.36
CA CYS A 72 -12.06 5.36 1.68
C CYS A 72 -11.74 5.70 0.22
N CYS A 73 -10.49 5.49 -0.19
CA CYS A 73 -10.06 5.66 -1.57
C CYS A 73 -10.20 4.34 -2.34
N LEU A 74 -10.76 4.40 -3.54
CA LEU A 74 -10.68 3.29 -4.50
C LEU A 74 -9.35 3.44 -5.25
N ARG A 75 -8.44 2.47 -5.11
CA ARG A 75 -7.15 2.52 -5.80
C ARG A 75 -6.99 1.30 -6.68
N TYR A 76 -7.04 1.50 -8.00
CA TYR A 76 -6.75 0.44 -8.94
C TYR A 76 -5.27 0.05 -8.86
N ASP A 77 -5.01 -1.24 -8.84
CA ASP A 77 -3.66 -1.79 -8.92
C ASP A 77 -3.33 -2.12 -10.37
N ASP A 78 -2.89 -1.09 -11.10
CA ASP A 78 -2.48 -1.17 -12.50
C ASP A 78 -0.97 -1.33 -12.64
N THR A 79 -0.32 -1.99 -11.68
CA THR A 79 1.11 -2.32 -11.75
C THR A 79 1.41 -3.49 -12.68
N ASN A 80 0.42 -4.34 -12.98
CA ASN A 80 0.51 -5.41 -13.96
C ASN A 80 -0.31 -5.09 -15.21
N PHE A 81 0.14 -5.57 -16.38
CA PHE A 81 -0.56 -5.37 -17.66
C PHE A 81 -1.81 -6.25 -17.81
N GLU A 82 -1.98 -7.27 -16.95
CA GLU A 82 -3.23 -8.01 -16.86
C GLU A 82 -4.29 -7.11 -16.23
N LYS A 83 -5.14 -6.54 -17.08
CA LYS A 83 -6.19 -5.61 -16.67
C LYS A 83 -7.31 -6.36 -15.95
N GLU A 84 -7.53 -6.03 -14.69
CA GLU A 84 -8.86 -6.19 -14.10
C GLU A 84 -9.82 -5.17 -14.73
N GLU A 85 -11.08 -5.56 -14.96
CA GLU A 85 -12.10 -4.62 -15.47
C GLU A 85 -12.48 -3.59 -14.40
N GLU A 86 -11.82 -2.43 -14.43
CA GLU A 86 -12.05 -1.30 -13.51
C GLU A 86 -13.53 -0.96 -13.32
N LYS A 87 -14.31 -1.03 -14.40
CA LYS A 87 -15.74 -0.70 -14.38
C LYS A 87 -16.54 -1.62 -13.45
N GLY A 88 -16.25 -2.92 -13.44
CA GLY A 88 -16.97 -3.88 -12.61
C GLY A 88 -16.75 -3.65 -11.11
N ILE A 89 -15.53 -3.26 -10.73
CA ILE A 89 -15.19 -2.99 -9.32
C ILE A 89 -15.91 -1.74 -8.82
N ARG A 90 -15.94 -0.67 -9.63
CA ARG A 90 -16.68 0.55 -9.27
C ARG A 90 -18.17 0.26 -9.09
N ASP A 91 -18.77 -0.45 -10.03
CA ASP A 91 -20.19 -0.79 -9.98
C ASP A 91 -20.51 -1.63 -8.73
N MET A 92 -19.63 -2.55 -8.32
CA MET A 92 -19.79 -3.29 -7.06
C MET A 92 -19.70 -2.41 -5.81
N VAL A 93 -18.77 -1.45 -5.77
CA VAL A 93 -18.64 -0.52 -4.64
C VAL A 93 -19.90 0.32 -4.47
N GLU A 94 -20.41 0.86 -5.59
CA GLU A 94 -21.64 1.65 -5.61
C GLU A 94 -22.87 0.79 -5.29
N TRP A 95 -22.95 -0.44 -5.81
CA TRP A 95 -24.03 -1.40 -5.52
C TRP A 95 -24.09 -1.80 -4.05
N LEU A 96 -22.95 -1.92 -3.37
CA LEU A 96 -22.87 -2.16 -1.93
C LEU A 96 -23.18 -0.90 -1.08
N GLY A 97 -23.55 0.22 -1.71
CA GLY A 97 -23.98 1.44 -1.04
C GLY A 97 -22.84 2.34 -0.57
N TYR A 98 -21.61 2.14 -1.09
CA TYR A 98 -20.47 2.98 -0.76
C TYR A 98 -20.09 3.91 -1.92
N LYS A 99 -19.56 5.08 -1.58
CA LYS A 99 -19.00 6.02 -2.56
C LYS A 99 -17.51 6.24 -2.27
N PRO A 100 -16.61 6.00 -3.23
CA PRO A 100 -15.20 6.34 -3.06
C PRO A 100 -15.02 7.83 -2.80
N TYR A 101 -14.15 8.19 -1.86
CA TYR A 101 -13.74 9.58 -1.66
C TYR A 101 -12.93 10.10 -2.84
N LYS A 102 -12.02 9.27 -3.34
CA LYS A 102 -11.19 9.53 -4.51
C LYS A 102 -10.91 8.22 -5.22
N ILE A 103 -10.83 8.29 -6.55
CA ILE A 103 -10.34 7.20 -7.40
C ILE A 103 -8.88 7.52 -7.75
N THR A 104 -8.01 6.55 -7.54
CA THR A 104 -6.56 6.67 -7.79
C THR A 104 -6.04 5.43 -8.50
N HIS A 105 -4.88 5.54 -9.11
CA HIS A 105 -4.19 4.43 -9.78
C HIS A 105 -2.79 4.31 -9.19
N SER A 106 -2.25 3.10 -9.13
CA SER A 106 -0.90 2.87 -8.64
C SER A 106 0.15 3.46 -9.58
N SER A 107 -0.12 3.45 -10.90
CA SER A 107 0.70 4.10 -11.93
C SER A 107 0.87 5.61 -11.74
N GLY A 108 -0.12 6.28 -11.15
CA GLY A 108 -0.04 7.71 -10.80
C GLY A 108 1.09 8.04 -9.80
N TYR A 109 1.70 7.02 -9.18
CA TYR A 109 2.80 7.16 -8.23
C TYR A 109 4.13 6.58 -8.75
N PHE A 110 4.23 6.15 -10.02
CA PHE A 110 5.45 5.51 -10.54
C PHE A 110 6.72 6.36 -10.39
N GLN A 111 6.62 7.67 -10.62
CA GLN A 111 7.75 8.59 -10.43
C GLN A 111 8.25 8.56 -8.98
N GLN A 112 7.34 8.66 -8.00
CA GLN A 112 7.72 8.64 -6.58
C GLN A 112 8.28 7.28 -6.16
N LEU A 113 7.70 6.18 -6.68
CA LEU A 113 8.16 4.83 -6.42
C LEU A 113 9.58 4.61 -6.97
N TYR A 114 9.87 5.13 -8.16
CA TYR A 114 11.21 5.11 -8.74
C TYR A 114 12.22 5.89 -7.88
N GLU A 115 11.87 7.10 -7.44
CA GLU A 115 12.73 7.90 -6.57
C GLU A 115 13.04 7.19 -5.25
N TRP A 116 12.04 6.52 -4.66
CA TRP A 116 12.27 5.70 -3.46
C TRP A 116 13.13 4.48 -3.75
N ALA A 117 12.98 3.83 -4.90
CA ALA A 117 13.86 2.73 -5.30
C ALA A 117 15.33 3.20 -5.40
N VAL A 118 15.57 4.37 -5.99
CA VAL A 118 16.91 4.99 -6.03
C VAL A 118 17.44 5.29 -4.62
N ILE A 119 16.60 5.80 -3.72
CA ILE A 119 16.98 6.03 -2.32
C ILE A 119 17.35 4.71 -1.62
N LEU A 120 16.60 3.64 -1.86
CA LEU A 120 16.89 2.32 -1.28
C LEU A 120 18.24 1.77 -1.79
N ILE A 121 18.52 1.90 -3.10
CA ILE A 121 19.82 1.51 -3.68
C ILE A 121 20.96 2.30 -3.02
N ARG A 122 20.81 3.63 -2.91
CA ARG A 122 21.83 4.50 -2.27
C ARG A 122 22.07 4.18 -0.79
N LYS A 123 21.06 3.64 -0.10
CA LYS A 123 21.17 3.19 1.30
C LYS A 123 21.72 1.76 1.44
N GLY A 124 22.02 1.08 0.34
CA GLY A 124 22.42 -0.34 0.35
C GLY A 124 21.30 -1.29 0.74
N LEU A 125 20.03 -0.87 0.59
CA LEU A 125 18.83 -1.63 0.94
C LEU A 125 18.14 -2.27 -0.28
N ALA A 126 18.66 -2.04 -1.48
CA ALA A 126 18.21 -2.64 -2.73
C ALA A 126 19.39 -2.83 -3.68
N TYR A 127 19.29 -3.82 -4.56
CA TYR A 127 20.31 -4.15 -5.58
C TYR A 127 19.64 -4.63 -6.86
N VAL A 128 20.37 -4.58 -7.98
CA VAL A 128 19.92 -5.13 -9.27
C VAL A 128 20.33 -6.60 -9.34
N CYS A 129 19.36 -7.50 -9.47
CA CYS A 129 19.57 -8.94 -9.58
C CYS A 129 19.49 -9.38 -11.05
N HIS A 130 20.40 -10.27 -11.46
CA HIS A 130 20.35 -10.91 -12.77
C HIS A 130 20.07 -12.42 -12.70
N GLN A 131 19.64 -12.93 -11.54
CA GLN A 131 19.15 -14.30 -11.43
C GLN A 131 17.89 -14.46 -12.30
N ASN A 132 17.77 -15.61 -12.94
CA ASN A 132 16.55 -15.97 -13.65
C ASN A 132 15.46 -16.46 -12.68
N ALA A 133 14.23 -16.56 -13.15
CA ALA A 133 13.09 -16.92 -12.32
C ALA A 133 13.19 -18.34 -11.73
N GLU A 134 13.92 -19.27 -12.36
CA GLU A 134 14.12 -20.63 -11.86
C GLU A 134 15.10 -20.67 -10.68
N GLU A 135 16.17 -19.86 -10.74
CA GLU A 135 17.18 -19.73 -9.68
C GLU A 135 16.62 -19.12 -8.39
N MET A 136 15.54 -18.34 -8.50
CA MET A 136 14.87 -17.70 -7.38
C MET A 136 13.74 -18.53 -6.77
N LYS A 137 13.31 -19.62 -7.42
CA LYS A 137 12.22 -20.49 -6.95
C LYS A 137 12.74 -21.56 -5.99
N GLY A 138 11.89 -21.96 -5.05
CA GLY A 138 12.15 -23.07 -4.12
C GLY A 138 12.21 -22.65 -2.64
N PHE A 139 12.44 -23.63 -1.76
CA PHE A 139 12.43 -23.42 -0.30
C PHE A 139 13.73 -22.80 0.24
N ASN A 140 14.82 -22.86 -0.54
CA ASN A 140 16.12 -22.29 -0.17
C ASN A 140 16.89 -21.83 -1.42
N PRO A 141 16.42 -20.77 -2.11
CA PRO A 141 17.08 -20.28 -3.32
C PRO A 141 18.50 -19.81 -3.00
N LYS A 142 19.44 -20.05 -3.92
CA LYS A 142 20.83 -19.61 -3.76
C LYS A 142 20.85 -18.08 -3.61
N PRO A 143 21.61 -17.53 -2.64
CA PRO A 143 21.80 -16.09 -2.54
C PRO A 143 22.31 -15.50 -3.86
N SER A 144 21.71 -14.40 -4.28
CA SER A 144 22.14 -13.66 -5.47
C SER A 144 23.60 -13.24 -5.35
N GLU A 145 24.40 -13.59 -6.35
CA GLU A 145 25.81 -13.15 -6.44
C GLU A 145 25.91 -11.62 -6.60
N TRP A 146 24.85 -10.98 -7.10
CA TRP A 146 24.75 -9.53 -7.30
C TRP A 146 24.38 -8.74 -6.05
N ARG A 147 24.06 -9.40 -4.93
CA ARG A 147 23.57 -8.75 -3.70
C ARG A 147 24.54 -7.71 -3.15
N ASP A 148 25.83 -8.02 -3.16
CA ASP A 148 26.88 -7.18 -2.58
C ASP A 148 27.55 -6.27 -3.61
N HIS A 149 27.08 -6.28 -4.86
CA HIS A 149 27.63 -5.42 -5.89
C HIS A 149 27.12 -3.99 -5.67
N PHE A 150 28.07 -3.06 -5.45
CA PHE A 150 27.76 -1.63 -5.42
C PHE A 150 27.53 -1.11 -6.84
N SER A 151 26.37 -1.44 -7.39
CA SER A 151 25.95 -0.89 -8.66
C SER A 151 25.42 0.53 -8.40
N ILE A 152 26.25 1.55 -8.63
CA ILE A 152 25.73 2.81 -9.19
C ILE A 152 25.24 2.40 -10.58
N ALA A 153 24.05 1.81 -10.64
CA ALA A 153 23.34 1.69 -11.88
C ALA A 153 23.11 3.13 -12.31
N ILE A 154 23.92 3.60 -13.25
CA ILE A 154 23.58 4.73 -14.09
C ILE A 154 22.32 4.26 -14.82
N LEU A 155 21.17 4.43 -14.17
CA LEU A 155 19.85 4.16 -14.71
C LEU A 155 19.57 5.23 -15.77
N TYR A 156 20.21 5.08 -16.93
CA TYR A 156 19.65 5.59 -18.17
C TYR A 156 18.44 4.73 -18.48
N VAL A 157 17.27 5.15 -17.99
CA VAL A 157 15.99 4.77 -18.58
C VAL A 157 15.49 6.02 -19.28
N ALA A 158 15.77 6.07 -20.58
CA ALA A 158 15.09 6.93 -21.54
C ALA A 158 13.93 6.15 -22.16
#